data_AF-A0A957URC7-F1
#
_entry.id   AF-A0A957URC7-F1
#
_cell.length_a   1.000
_cell.length_b   1.000
_cell.length_c   1.000
_cell.angle_alpha   90.00
_cell.angle_beta   90.00
_cell.angle_gamma   90.00
#
_symmetry.space_group_name_H-M   'P 1'
#
loop_
_entity.id
_entity.type
_entity.pdbx_description
1 polymer ?
#
loop_
_entity_poly.entity_id
_entity_poly.type
_entity_poly.pdbx_seq_one_letter_code
_entity_poly.pdbx_strand_id
1 'polypeptide(L)'
;DFIPQLAAAALARVQGGKLDYVQLGQAAIDALNQRAIQIWLNDKEDAQQLAALGWDGALHPEQGADFIALVDSNLGYNKVDSVLERSISYEVAWPDGNDQPAQATLTVTYHHPVAVDDHE
;
A
#
# COMPACT_ATOMS: atom_id res chain seq x y z
N ASP A 1 -2.78 -15.83 17.11
CA ASP A 1 -3.22 -14.61 16.41
C ASP A 1 -2.23 -13.48 16.72
N PHE A 2 -1.30 -13.24 15.80
CA PHE A 2 -0.13 -12.38 16.06
C PHE A 2 -0.48 -10.88 16.12
N ILE A 3 -1.35 -10.42 15.22
CA ILE A 3 -1.68 -9.00 15.07
C ILE A 3 -2.38 -8.41 16.31
N PRO A 4 -3.41 -9.06 16.90
CA PRO A 4 -4.05 -8.55 18.11
C PRO A 4 -3.09 -8.49 19.31
N GLN A 5 -2.16 -9.46 19.43
CA GLN A 5 -1.17 -9.48 20.51
C GLN A 5 -0.15 -8.35 20.36
N LEU A 6 0.34 -8.13 19.14
CA LEU A 6 1.22 -7.01 18.82
C LEU A 6 0.54 -5.66 19.10
N ALA A 7 -0.72 -5.50 18.68
CA ALA A 7 -1.50 -4.29 18.92
C ALA A 7 -1.70 -4.02 20.42
N ALA A 8 -2.04 -5.05 21.21
CA ALA A 8 -2.19 -4.92 22.66
C ALA A 8 -0.87 -4.54 23.34
N ALA A 9 0.25 -5.16 22.93
CA ALA A 9 1.57 -4.84 23.47
C ALA A 9 2.00 -3.41 23.12
N ALA A 10 1.75 -2.96 21.89
CA ALA A 10 2.01 -1.59 21.46
C ALA A 10 1.18 -0.58 22.26
N LEU A 11 -0.12 -0.84 22.46
CA LEU A 11 -0.98 0.02 23.26
C LEU A 11 -0.52 0.09 24.73
N ALA A 12 -0.18 -1.05 25.33
CA ALA A 12 0.34 -1.10 26.69
C ALA A 12 1.65 -0.32 26.84
N ARG A 13 2.53 -0.37 25.83
CA ARG A 13 3.77 0.43 25.77
C ARG A 13 3.47 1.93 25.75
N VAL A 14 2.47 2.35 24.99
CA VAL A 14 2.04 3.75 24.89
C VAL A 14 1.45 4.24 26.22
N GLN A 15 0.55 3.45 26.82
CA GLN A 15 -0.10 3.77 28.10
C GLN A 15 0.87 3.75 29.28
N GLY A 16 1.93 2.96 29.21
CA GLY A 16 2.95 2.85 30.26
C GLY A 16 3.91 4.04 30.37
N GLY A 17 3.77 5.08 29.53
CA GLY A 17 4.47 6.36 29.67
C GLY A 17 5.98 6.36 29.39
N LYS A 18 6.58 5.21 29.04
CA LYS A 18 7.99 5.10 28.63
C LYS A 18 8.13 5.25 27.11
N LEU A 19 7.68 6.39 26.59
CA LEU A 19 7.77 6.72 25.18
C LEU A 19 8.71 7.90 24.95
N ASP A 20 9.52 7.77 23.92
CA ASP A 20 10.15 8.91 23.28
C ASP A 20 9.12 9.51 22.31
N TYR A 21 8.52 10.63 22.70
CA TYR A 21 7.51 11.32 21.90
C TYR A 21 8.07 11.90 20.60
N VAL A 22 9.38 12.19 20.56
CA VAL A 22 10.04 12.68 19.34
C VAL A 22 10.11 11.54 18.33
N GLN A 23 10.55 10.36 18.76
CA GLN A 23 10.58 9.18 17.89
C GLN A 23 9.17 8.77 17.43
N LEU A 24 8.16 8.85 18.31
CA LEU A 24 6.78 8.55 17.94
C LEU A 24 6.25 9.55 16.90
N GLY A 25 6.52 10.84 17.06
CA GLY A 25 6.15 11.87 16.09
C GLY A 25 6.80 11.64 14.73
N GLN A 26 8.09 11.29 14.71
CA GLN A 26 8.79 10.97 13.47
C GLN A 26 8.19 9.74 12.78
N ALA A 27 7.91 8.67 13.54
CA ALA A 27 7.28 7.46 13.00
C ALA A 27 5.88 7.74 12.41
N ALA A 28 5.11 8.66 13.02
CA ALA A 28 3.82 9.07 12.48
C ALA A 28 3.95 9.84 11.15
N ILE A 29 4.92 10.75 11.06
CA ILE A 29 5.23 11.48 9.82
C ILE A 29 5.71 10.52 8.73
N ASP A 30 6.59 9.58 9.08
CA ASP A 30 7.07 8.57 8.14
C ASP A 30 5.93 7.68 7.66
N ALA A 31 5.00 7.30 8.53
CA ALA A 31 3.81 6.53 8.16
C ALA A 31 2.87 7.29 7.22
N LEU A 32 2.73 8.62 7.39
CA LEU A 32 1.98 9.48 6.47
C LEU A 32 2.69 9.57 5.11
N ASN A 33 3.99 9.82 5.09
CA ASN A 33 4.80 9.94 3.88
C ASN A 33 4.88 8.61 3.09
N GLN A 34 4.92 7.48 3.80
CA GLN A 34 4.88 6.14 3.21
C GLN A 34 3.45 5.69 2.87
N ARG A 35 2.43 6.53 3.12
CA ARG A 35 1.01 6.27 2.88
C ARG A 35 0.46 5.05 3.64
N ALA A 36 1.15 4.64 4.70
CA ALA A 36 0.69 3.64 5.66
C ALA A 36 -0.46 4.18 6.53
N ILE A 37 -0.49 5.51 6.74
CA ILE A 37 -1.65 6.25 7.24
C ILE A 37 -2.06 7.25 6.17
N GLN A 38 -3.36 7.33 5.92
CA GLN A 38 -3.96 8.29 4.99
C GLN A 38 -5.13 8.98 5.69
N ILE A 39 -5.32 10.27 5.40
CA ILE A 39 -6.30 11.12 6.08
C ILE A 39 -7.33 11.61 5.06
N TRP A 40 -8.61 11.52 5.43
CA TRP A 40 -9.71 12.13 4.68
C TRP A 40 -10.35 13.23 5.52
N LEU A 41 -10.61 14.38 4.88
CA LEU A 41 -11.30 15.52 5.48
C LEU A 41 -12.48 15.93 4.60
N ASN A 42 -13.57 16.35 5.25
CA ASN A 42 -14.76 16.85 4.55
C ASN A 42 -14.62 18.32 4.12
N ASP A 43 -13.76 19.09 4.79
CA ASP A 43 -13.45 20.46 4.37
C ASP A 43 -12.53 20.44 3.15
N LYS A 44 -12.89 21.22 2.13
CA LYS A 44 -12.19 21.21 0.84
C LYS A 44 -10.82 21.89 0.91
N GLU A 45 -10.70 22.96 1.67
CA GLU A 45 -9.44 23.72 1.78
C GLU A 45 -8.39 22.91 2.54
N ASP A 46 -8.79 22.28 3.64
CA ASP A 46 -7.90 21.41 4.41
C ASP A 46 -7.55 20.13 3.64
N ALA A 47 -8.51 19.52 2.92
CA ALA A 47 -8.25 18.35 2.08
C ALA A 47 -7.22 18.65 0.98
N GLN A 48 -7.23 19.84 0.39
CA GLN A 48 -6.24 20.25 -0.62
C GLN A 48 -4.82 20.33 -0.04
N GLN A 49 -4.67 20.76 1.21
CA GLN A 49 -3.37 20.78 1.88
C GLN A 49 -2.83 19.37 2.10
N LEU A 50 -3.68 18.42 2.52
CA LEU A 50 -3.30 17.03 2.68
C LEU A 50 -2.92 16.37 1.34
N ALA A 51 -3.68 16.67 0.28
CA ALA A 51 -3.38 16.20 -1.07
C ALA A 51 -2.01 16.71 -1.56
N ALA A 52 -1.69 17.99 -1.30
CA ALA A 52 -0.40 18.57 -1.65
C ALA A 52 0.78 17.91 -0.92
N LEU A 53 0.55 17.36 0.27
CA LEU A 53 1.53 16.58 1.04
C LEU A 53 1.53 15.07 0.68
N GLY A 54 0.60 14.61 -0.17
CA GLY A 54 0.42 13.20 -0.49
C GLY A 54 -0.13 12.33 0.65
N TRP A 55 -0.66 12.97 1.70
CA TRP A 55 -1.19 12.32 2.90
C TRP A 55 -2.66 11.91 2.76
N ASP A 56 -3.29 12.27 1.65
CA ASP A 56 -4.62 11.80 1.31
C ASP A 56 -4.58 10.45 0.56
N GLY A 57 -5.77 9.94 0.25
CA GLY A 57 -5.95 8.73 -0.53
C GLY A 57 -6.04 8.93 -2.04
N ALA A 58 -5.68 10.10 -2.57
CA ALA A 58 -5.80 10.36 -4.00
C ALA A 58 -4.71 9.65 -4.81
N LEU A 59 -5.08 9.20 -6.01
CA LEU A 59 -4.12 8.71 -7.00
C LEU A 59 -3.64 9.91 -7.83
N HIS A 60 -2.32 10.04 -7.99
CA HIS A 60 -1.67 11.15 -8.68
C HIS A 60 -0.93 10.63 -9.92
N PRO A 61 -1.65 10.16 -10.97
CA PRO A 61 -1.01 9.74 -12.20
C PRO A 61 -0.31 10.92 -12.90
N GLU A 62 0.77 10.64 -13.61
CA GLU A 62 1.41 11.63 -14.47
C GLU A 62 0.47 12.03 -15.62
N GLN A 63 0.43 13.32 -15.95
CA GLN A 63 -0.42 13.80 -17.04
C GLN A 63 0.08 13.28 -18.39
N GLY A 64 -0.83 12.76 -19.21
CA GLY A 64 -0.51 12.26 -20.55
C GLY A 64 0.18 10.90 -20.57
N ALA A 65 0.26 10.21 -19.42
CA ALA A 65 0.77 8.85 -19.32
C ALA A 65 -0.37 7.84 -19.08
N ASP A 66 -0.14 6.60 -19.51
CA ASP A 66 -0.97 5.47 -19.07
C ASP A 66 -0.74 5.23 -17.58
N PHE A 67 -1.82 4.96 -16.85
CA PHE A 67 -1.77 4.73 -15.42
C PHE A 67 -2.49 3.44 -15.04
N ILE A 68 -1.82 2.62 -14.23
CA ILE A 68 -2.35 1.39 -13.67
C ILE A 68 -2.29 1.47 -12.15
N ALA A 69 -3.45 1.36 -11.50
CA ALA A 69 -3.56 1.14 -10.07
C ALA A 69 -4.03 -0.30 -9.80
N LEU A 70 -3.16 -1.11 -9.21
CA LEU A 70 -3.53 -2.41 -8.65
C LEU A 70 -4.03 -2.21 -7.22
N VAL A 71 -5.29 -2.59 -6.96
CA VAL A 71 -5.89 -2.53 -5.62
C VAL A 71 -6.25 -3.94 -5.18
N ASP A 72 -5.49 -4.45 -4.23
CA ASP A 72 -5.74 -5.74 -3.58
C ASP A 72 -6.34 -5.53 -2.19
N SER A 73 -7.28 -6.39 -1.80
CA SER A 73 -7.86 -6.39 -0.46
C SER A 73 -7.80 -7.78 0.15
N ASN A 74 -7.10 -7.90 1.28
CA ASN A 74 -7.02 -9.16 2.03
C ASN A 74 -8.15 -9.21 3.06
N LEU A 75 -9.25 -9.86 2.69
CA LEU A 75 -10.40 -10.07 3.58
C LEU A 75 -10.27 -11.35 4.43
N GLY A 76 -9.05 -11.83 4.68
CA GLY A 76 -8.77 -13.11 5.34
C GLY A 76 -8.08 -13.01 6.70
N TYR A 77 -8.31 -14.01 7.56
CA TYR A 77 -7.90 -14.00 8.98
C TYR A 77 -6.37 -14.06 9.20
N ASN A 78 -5.61 -14.66 8.27
CA ASN A 78 -4.20 -15.03 8.51
C ASN A 78 -3.14 -14.07 7.94
N LYS A 79 -3.53 -12.93 7.35
CA LYS A 79 -2.61 -11.90 6.78
C LYS A 79 -1.30 -12.45 6.20
N VAL A 80 -1.42 -13.47 5.34
CA VAL A 80 -0.28 -14.13 4.66
C VAL A 80 0.46 -13.15 3.74
N ASP A 81 -0.15 -12.00 3.49
CA ASP A 81 0.41 -10.90 2.73
C ASP A 81 1.76 -10.38 3.17
N SER A 82 2.13 -10.54 4.44
CA SER A 82 3.47 -10.13 4.91
C SER A 82 4.60 -10.93 4.26
N VAL A 83 4.30 -12.10 3.69
CA VAL A 83 5.26 -12.95 2.98
C VAL A 83 4.98 -13.04 1.48
N LEU A 84 3.88 -12.46 0.99
CA LEU A 84 3.52 -12.56 -0.43
C LEU A 84 4.36 -11.57 -1.25
N GLU A 85 5.14 -12.11 -2.18
CA GLU A 85 5.88 -11.32 -3.15
C GLU A 85 4.98 -11.01 -4.35
N ARG A 86 5.04 -9.76 -4.82
CA ARG A 86 4.21 -9.26 -5.93
C ARG A 86 5.11 -8.68 -7.01
N SER A 87 4.80 -9.00 -8.26
CA SER A 87 5.40 -8.36 -9.42
C SER A 87 4.34 -7.99 -10.45
N ILE A 88 4.55 -6.87 -11.12
CA ILE A 88 3.66 -6.33 -12.15
C ILE A 88 4.52 -6.10 -13.40
N SER A 89 4.10 -6.65 -14.54
CA SER A 89 4.66 -6.31 -15.85
C SER A 89 3.58 -5.70 -16.74
N TYR A 90 3.94 -4.63 -17.44
CA TYR A 90 3.06 -3.95 -18.38
C TYR A 90 3.78 -3.82 -19.71
N GLU A 91 3.19 -4.38 -20.75
CA GLU A 91 3.75 -4.40 -22.11
C GLU A 91 2.75 -3.78 -23.08
N VAL A 92 3.22 -2.86 -23.92
CA VAL A 92 2.45 -2.24 -24.99
C VAL A 92 3.09 -2.60 -26.32
N ALA A 93 2.34 -3.23 -27.21
CA ALA A 93 2.80 -3.70 -28.51
C ALA A 93 1.87 -3.28 -29.64
N TRP A 94 2.40 -3.19 -30.86
CA TRP A 94 1.63 -2.94 -32.09
C TRP A 94 1.74 -4.16 -33.01
N PRO A 95 1.01 -5.25 -32.73
CA PRO A 95 1.16 -6.50 -33.49
C PRO A 95 0.84 -6.32 -34.97
N ASP A 96 -0.06 -5.40 -35.31
CA ASP A 96 -0.52 -5.12 -36.68
C ASP A 96 0.13 -3.86 -37.29
N GLY A 97 1.17 -3.31 -36.65
CA GLY A 97 1.90 -2.12 -37.08
C GLY A 97 1.49 -0.81 -36.40
N ASN A 98 2.36 0.20 -36.48
CA ASN A 98 2.28 1.43 -35.67
C ASN A 98 1.05 2.32 -35.95
N ASP A 99 0.40 2.14 -37.11
CA ASP A 99 -0.79 2.88 -37.50
C ASP A 99 -2.10 2.19 -37.03
N GLN A 100 -1.98 1.02 -36.39
CA GLN A 100 -3.09 0.28 -35.81
C GLN A 100 -3.16 0.51 -34.29
N PRO A 101 -4.30 0.20 -33.63
CA PRO A 101 -4.39 0.28 -32.18
C PRO A 101 -3.32 -0.57 -31.49
N ALA A 102 -2.73 -0.03 -30.42
CA ALA A 102 -1.80 -0.78 -29.58
C ALA A 102 -2.56 -1.85 -28.76
N GLN A 103 -1.91 -2.97 -28.50
CA GLN A 103 -2.31 -3.96 -27.52
C GLN A 103 -1.51 -3.77 -26.24
N ALA A 104 -2.20 -3.49 -25.14
CA ALA A 104 -1.62 -3.42 -23.81
C ALA A 104 -1.91 -4.70 -23.02
N THR A 105 -0.87 -5.30 -22.45
CA THR A 105 -0.96 -6.51 -21.62
C THR A 105 -0.40 -6.22 -20.22
N LEU A 106 -1.24 -6.42 -19.20
CA LEU A 106 -0.86 -6.35 -17.80
C LEU A 106 -0.78 -7.76 -17.22
N THR A 107 0.37 -8.14 -16.67
CA THR A 107 0.53 -9.39 -15.93
C THR A 107 0.85 -9.07 -14.47
N VAL A 108 0.04 -9.60 -13.56
CA VAL A 108 0.26 -9.49 -12.10
C VAL A 108 0.57 -10.89 -11.59
N THR A 109 1.73 -11.04 -10.94
CA THR A 109 2.18 -12.32 -10.40
C THR A 109 2.32 -12.23 -8.88
N TYR A 110 1.74 -13.20 -8.20
CA TYR A 110 1.81 -13.39 -6.76
C TYR A 110 2.62 -14.65 -6.46
N HIS A 111 3.70 -14.51 -5.70
CA HIS A 111 4.54 -15.62 -5.28
C HIS A 111 4.47 -15.77 -3.76
N HIS A 112 4.13 -16.97 -3.30
CA HIS A 112 4.12 -17.33 -1.89
C HIS A 112 5.37 -18.16 -1.56
N PRO A 113 6.42 -17.56 -0.97
CA PRO A 113 7.72 -18.19 -0.78
C PRO A 113 7.77 -19.15 0.42
N VAL A 114 6.70 -19.26 1.22
CA VAL A 114 6.67 -20.15 2.38
C VAL A 114 6.34 -21.57 1.92
N ALA A 115 7.32 -22.47 2.06
CA ALA A 115 7.09 -23.90 1.93
C ALA A 115 6.13 -24.34 3.04
N VAL A 116 5.03 -24.98 2.64
CA VAL A 116 4.13 -25.64 3.59
C VAL A 116 4.77 -26.98 3.91
N ASP A 117 5.25 -27.18 5.15
CA ASP A 117 5.60 -28.52 5.61
C ASP A 117 4.30 -29.33 5.71
N ASP A 118 4.17 -30.36 4.86
CA ASP A 118 3.12 -31.35 4.96
C ASP A 118 3.33 -32.14 6.26
N HIS A 119 2.64 -31.72 7.32
CA HIS A 119 2.44 -32.55 8.49
C HIS A 119 1.22 -33.45 8.23
N GLU A 120 1.46 -34.61 7.63
CA GLU A 120 0.59 -35.80 7.75
C GLU A 120 0.66 -36.40 9.16
#